data_AF-A0A1V6PPP7-F1
#
_entry.id   AF-A0A1V6PPP7-F1
#
_cell.length_a   1.000
_cell.length_b   1.000
_cell.length_c   1.000
_cell.angle_alpha   90.00
_cell.angle_beta   90.00
_cell.angle_gamma   90.00
#
_symmetry.space_group_name_H-M   'P 1'
#
loop_
_entity.id
_entity.type
_entity.pdbx_description
1 polymer ?
#
loop_
_entity_poly.entity_id
_entity_poly.type
_entity_poly.pdbx_seq_one_letter_code
_entity_poly.pdbx_strand_id
1 'polypeptide(L)'
;MPPIRSARAPVAPPRRPRCQLDAYMRTKLVELKTVAGWTYEQIHKEYPSIPIGTIKTTVYRANKRAKNEISPRSGRPRKLDADDKTKLLDAIDANPRITYVDLLANVNPGGSVIPAGPSPHQKLQIFYIF
;
A
#
# COMPACT_ATOMS: atom_id res chain seq x y z
N MET A 1 39.64 21.63 -1.59
CA MET A 1 38.64 22.02 -0.57
C MET A 1 37.26 21.55 -1.03
N PRO A 2 36.63 20.56 -0.38
CA PRO A 2 35.25 20.18 -0.70
C PRO A 2 34.22 21.09 0.02
N PRO A 3 33.02 21.33 -0.56
CA PRO A 3 32.03 22.21 0.04
C PRO A 3 31.32 21.57 1.25
N ILE A 4 31.05 22.42 2.25
CA ILE A 4 30.36 22.11 3.50
C ILE A 4 28.92 21.68 3.19
N ARG A 5 28.60 20.40 3.42
CA ARG A 5 27.23 19.88 3.29
C ARG A 5 26.32 20.62 4.27
N SER A 6 25.31 21.31 3.75
CA SER A 6 24.18 21.88 4.49
C SER A 6 23.62 20.85 5.49
N ALA A 7 23.46 21.28 6.74
CA ALA A 7 23.04 20.43 7.86
C ALA A 7 21.67 19.80 7.57
N ARG A 8 21.63 18.46 7.48
CA ARG A 8 20.36 17.72 7.43
C ARG A 8 19.59 17.96 8.73
N ALA A 9 18.31 18.31 8.62
CA ALA A 9 17.36 18.38 9.72
C ALA A 9 17.40 17.11 10.60
N PRO A 10 17.09 17.19 11.89
CA PRO A 10 17.15 16.04 12.78
C PRO A 10 16.21 14.94 12.28
N VAL A 11 16.80 13.80 11.90
CA VAL A 11 16.07 12.59 11.54
C VAL A 11 15.31 12.14 12.80
N ALA A 12 13.99 11.96 12.67
CA ALA A 12 13.14 11.47 13.76
C ALA A 12 13.76 10.23 14.43
N PRO A 13 13.57 10.04 15.75
CA PRO A 13 14.23 8.97 16.49
C PRO A 13 13.92 7.60 15.84
N PRO A 14 14.91 6.68 15.82
CA PRO A 14 14.72 5.36 15.24
C PRO A 14 13.53 4.68 15.93
N ARG A 15 12.58 4.19 15.12
CA ARG A 15 11.43 3.43 15.63
C ARG A 15 11.99 2.24 16.42
N ARG A 16 11.47 2.03 17.64
CA ARG A 16 11.88 0.89 18.50
C ARG A 16 11.90 -0.40 17.66
N PRO A 17 12.93 -1.25 17.80
CA PRO A 17 13.02 -2.49 17.06
C PRO A 17 11.72 -3.28 17.29
N ARG A 18 11.13 -3.77 16.21
CA ARG A 18 9.89 -4.55 16.26
C ARG A 18 10.19 -5.87 16.98
N CYS A 19 10.15 -5.86 18.30
CA CYS A 19 10.31 -7.07 19.08
C CYS A 19 9.03 -7.89 18.89
N GLN A 20 9.14 -8.97 18.11
CA GLN A 20 8.02 -9.85 17.89
C GLN A 20 7.67 -10.53 19.21
N LEU A 21 6.39 -10.49 19.59
CA LEU A 21 5.94 -11.18 20.80
C LEU A 21 6.23 -12.68 20.68
N ASP A 22 6.82 -13.24 21.73
CA ASP A 22 7.22 -14.64 21.78
C ASP A 22 6.04 -15.59 21.46
N ALA A 23 6.34 -16.75 20.88
CA ALA A 23 5.33 -17.72 20.46
C ALA A 23 4.49 -18.19 21.64
N TYR A 24 5.12 -18.48 22.78
CA TYR A 24 4.42 -18.91 24.00
C TYR A 24 3.45 -17.84 24.48
N MET A 25 3.90 -16.58 24.55
CA MET A 25 3.08 -15.45 24.98
C MET A 25 1.89 -15.23 24.03
N ARG A 26 2.08 -15.38 22.73
CA ARG A 26 0.98 -15.30 21.76
C ARG A 26 -0.09 -16.36 22.01
N THR A 27 0.30 -17.60 22.34
CA THR A 27 -0.64 -18.68 22.68
C THR A 27 -1.36 -18.37 23.99
N LYS A 28 -0.61 -17.96 25.03
CA LYS A 28 -1.18 -17.66 26.35
C LYS A 28 -2.22 -16.54 26.31
N LEU A 29 -1.95 -15.47 25.56
CA LEU A 29 -2.92 -14.37 25.38
C LEU A 29 -4.21 -14.83 24.70
N VAL A 30 -4.10 -15.75 23.73
CA VAL A 30 -5.28 -16.33 23.07
C VAL A 30 -6.07 -17.18 24.05
N GLU A 31 -5.41 -18.08 24.79
CA GLU A 31 -6.06 -18.92 25.81
C GLU A 31 -6.80 -18.09 26.88
N LEU A 32 -6.16 -17.05 27.42
CA LEU A 32 -6.79 -16.17 28.41
C LEU A 32 -8.04 -15.48 27.84
N LYS A 33 -8.02 -15.13 26.55
CA LYS A 33 -9.15 -14.46 25.90
C LYS A 33 -10.27 -15.41 25.53
N THR A 34 -9.95 -16.59 24.99
CA THR A 34 -10.93 -17.53 24.41
C THR A 34 -11.43 -18.55 25.42
N VAL A 35 -10.54 -19.11 26.25
CA VAL A 35 -10.88 -20.15 27.23
C VAL A 35 -11.29 -19.52 28.55
N ALA A 36 -10.47 -18.64 29.10
CA ALA A 36 -10.75 -18.02 30.40
C ALA A 36 -11.71 -16.82 30.32
N GLY A 37 -11.97 -16.29 29.12
CA GLY A 37 -12.95 -15.22 28.89
C GLY A 37 -12.52 -13.83 29.35
N TRP A 38 -11.24 -13.60 29.63
CA TRP A 38 -10.76 -12.33 30.17
C TRP A 38 -10.99 -11.15 29.21
N THR A 39 -11.11 -9.95 29.76
CA THR A 39 -11.12 -8.70 28.98
C THR A 39 -9.70 -8.27 28.63
N TYR A 40 -9.54 -7.47 27.56
CA TYR A 40 -8.21 -6.99 27.16
C TYR A 40 -7.52 -6.15 28.25
N GLU A 41 -8.30 -5.43 29.06
CA GLU A 41 -7.79 -4.65 30.18
C GLU A 41 -7.29 -5.54 31.31
N GLN A 42 -8.01 -6.61 31.64
CA GLN A 42 -7.56 -7.59 32.63
C GLN A 42 -6.26 -8.25 32.20
N ILE A 43 -6.16 -8.65 30.93
CA ILE A 43 -4.92 -9.24 30.38
C ILE A 43 -3.77 -8.23 30.41
N HIS A 44 -4.03 -6.95 30.14
CA HIS A 44 -2.99 -5.93 30.22
C HIS A 44 -2.56 -5.60 31.65
N LYS A 45 -3.48 -5.65 32.62
CA LYS A 45 -3.15 -5.49 34.04
C LYS A 45 -2.20 -6.60 34.51
N GLU A 46 -2.41 -7.83 34.05
CA GLU A 46 -1.53 -8.97 34.34
C GLU A 46 -0.19 -8.88 33.60
N TYR A 47 -0.22 -8.45 32.33
CA TYR A 47 0.97 -8.31 31.49
C TYR A 47 1.19 -6.85 31.04
N PRO A 48 1.59 -5.95 31.96
CA PRO A 48 1.71 -4.52 31.67
C PRO A 48 2.83 -4.20 30.67
N SER A 49 3.83 -5.08 30.56
CA SER A 49 4.91 -4.97 29.57
C SER A 49 4.40 -5.10 28.12
N ILE A 50 3.26 -5.77 27.91
CA ILE A 50 2.67 -5.98 26.59
C ILE A 50 1.62 -4.89 26.33
N PRO A 51 1.80 -4.04 25.31
CA PRO A 51 0.81 -3.02 24.99
C PRO A 51 -0.57 -3.61 24.64
N ILE A 52 -1.66 -2.94 25.06
CA ILE A 52 -3.04 -3.33 24.73
C ILE A 52 -3.24 -3.54 23.23
N GLY A 53 -2.66 -2.68 22.38
CA GLY A 53 -2.73 -2.82 20.92
C GLY A 53 -2.12 -4.13 20.43
N THR A 54 -1.01 -4.57 21.03
CA THR A 54 -0.36 -5.85 20.72
C THR A 54 -1.24 -7.02 21.14
N ILE A 55 -1.90 -6.96 22.29
CA ILE A 55 -2.83 -7.99 22.76
C ILE A 55 -4.00 -8.14 21.77
N LYS A 56 -4.67 -7.02 21.44
CA LYS A 56 -5.80 -6.99 20.50
C LYS A 56 -5.43 -7.56 19.13
N THR A 57 -4.32 -7.08 18.55
CA THR A 57 -3.88 -7.54 17.22
C THR A 57 -3.43 -9.00 17.22
N THR A 58 -2.84 -9.49 18.30
CA THR A 58 -2.46 -10.91 18.45
C THR A 58 -3.68 -11.81 18.45
N VAL A 59 -4.68 -11.51 19.28
CA VAL A 59 -5.95 -12.27 19.35
C VAL A 59 -6.66 -12.22 18.01
N TYR A 60 -6.79 -11.03 17.40
CA TYR A 60 -7.44 -10.87 16.10
C TYR A 60 -6.79 -11.75 15.02
N ARG A 61 -5.45 -11.72 14.92
CA ARG A 61 -4.70 -12.51 13.93
C ARG A 61 -4.79 -14.01 14.21
N ALA A 62 -4.82 -14.42 15.48
CA ALA A 62 -5.01 -15.83 15.86
C ALA A 62 -6.39 -16.33 15.42
N ASN A 63 -7.46 -15.58 15.70
CA ASN A 63 -8.82 -15.91 15.27
C ASN A 63 -8.95 -15.96 13.75
N LYS A 64 -8.31 -15.02 13.03
CA LYS A 64 -8.29 -15.02 11.57
C LYS A 64 -7.64 -16.29 10.99
N ARG A 65 -6.56 -16.77 11.62
CA ARG A 65 -5.92 -18.04 11.23
C ARG A 65 -6.80 -19.24 11.56
N ALA A 66 -7.43 -19.26 12.72
CA ALA A 66 -8.33 -20.35 13.12
C ALA A 66 -9.52 -20.51 12.14
N LYS A 67 -10.00 -19.40 11.57
CA LYS A 67 -11.06 -19.39 10.56
C LYS A 67 -10.57 -19.71 9.13
N ASN A 68 -9.28 -19.96 8.92
CA ASN A 68 -8.67 -20.16 7.60
C ASN A 68 -9.04 -19.07 6.57
N GLU A 69 -9.25 -17.82 7.02
CA GLU A 69 -9.65 -16.73 6.13
C GLU A 69 -8.51 -16.39 5.15
N ILE A 70 -8.77 -16.57 3.85
CA ILE A 70 -7.84 -16.17 2.79
C ILE A 70 -7.85 -14.64 2.68
N SER A 71 -6.75 -14.01 3.10
CA SER A 71 -6.57 -12.56 2.91
C SER A 71 -5.75 -12.32 1.64
N PRO A 72 -6.29 -11.62 0.62
CA PRO A 72 -5.47 -11.20 -0.52
C PRO A 72 -4.33 -10.33 0.00
N ARG A 73 -3.10 -10.61 -0.45
CA ARG A 73 -1.94 -9.78 -0.13
C ARG A 73 -2.09 -8.45 -0.86
N SER A 74 -2.11 -7.34 -0.13
CA SER A 74 -2.05 -6.01 -0.75
C SER A 74 -0.73 -5.85 -1.51
N GLY A 75 -0.78 -5.20 -2.67
CA GLY A 75 0.40 -4.90 -3.48
C GLY A 75 0.91 -6.01 -4.40
N ARG A 76 0.23 -7.17 -4.50
CA ARG A 76 0.57 -8.12 -5.58
C ARG A 76 0.16 -7.49 -6.91
N PRO A 77 1.06 -7.40 -7.92
CA PRO A 77 0.69 -7.00 -9.27
C PRO A 77 -0.47 -7.88 -9.74
N ARG A 78 -1.59 -7.25 -10.10
CA ARG A 78 -2.72 -7.97 -10.69
C ARG A 78 -2.39 -8.18 -12.17
N LYS A 79 -2.71 -9.37 -12.67
CA LYS A 79 -2.75 -9.55 -14.13
C LYS A 79 -3.81 -8.58 -14.66
N LEU A 80 -3.49 -7.92 -15.76
CA LEU A 80 -4.47 -7.14 -16.50
C LEU A 80 -5.62 -8.05 -16.91
N ASP A 81 -6.85 -7.59 -16.72
CA ASP A 81 -8.04 -8.37 -17.06
C ASP A 81 -8.10 -8.62 -18.58
N ALA A 82 -8.81 -9.66 -19.01
CA ALA A 82 -8.93 -9.98 -20.43
C ALA A 82 -9.58 -8.82 -21.22
N ASP A 83 -10.60 -8.20 -20.63
CA ASP A 83 -11.33 -7.07 -21.22
C ASP A 83 -10.50 -5.78 -21.24
N ASP A 84 -9.61 -5.59 -20.27
CA ASP A 84 -8.72 -4.43 -20.26
C ASP A 84 -7.58 -4.59 -21.28
N LYS A 85 -7.16 -5.83 -21.54
CA LYS A 85 -6.18 -6.13 -22.60
C LYS A 85 -6.72 -5.82 -23.98
N THR A 86 -7.97 -6.21 -24.28
CA THR A 86 -8.58 -5.95 -25.58
C THR A 86 -8.70 -4.45 -25.82
N LYS A 87 -9.19 -3.69 -24.84
CA LYS A 87 -9.25 -2.21 -24.91
C LYS A 87 -7.90 -1.57 -25.18
N LEU A 88 -6.82 -2.06 -24.55
CA LEU A 88 -5.48 -1.54 -24.80
C LEU A 88 -4.99 -1.86 -26.21
N LEU A 89 -5.22 -3.08 -26.69
CA LEU A 89 -4.83 -3.48 -28.04
C LEU A 89 -5.60 -2.67 -29.10
N ASP A 90 -6.91 -2.53 -28.94
CA ASP A 90 -7.75 -1.71 -29.83
C ASP A 90 -7.28 -0.24 -29.87
N ALA A 91 -6.89 0.32 -28.72
CA ALA A 91 -6.39 1.68 -28.64
C ALA A 91 -5.00 1.86 -29.31
N ILE A 92 -4.14 0.85 -29.24
CA ILE A 92 -2.83 0.83 -29.90
C ILE A 92 -2.99 0.67 -31.42
N ASP A 93 -3.90 -0.21 -31.86
CA ASP A 93 -4.17 -0.44 -33.27
C ASP A 93 -4.81 0.79 -33.93
N ALA A 94 -5.69 1.49 -33.21
CA ALA A 94 -6.30 2.73 -33.68
C ALA A 94 -5.29 3.89 -33.78
N ASN A 95 -4.34 3.99 -32.84
CA ASN A 95 -3.30 5.01 -32.87
C ASN A 95 -1.95 4.46 -32.36
N PRO A 96 -1.02 4.09 -33.25
CA PRO A 96 0.27 3.51 -32.87
C PRO A 96 1.21 4.51 -32.17
N ARG A 97 0.86 5.80 -32.13
CA ARG A 97 1.59 6.85 -31.38
C ARG A 97 0.90 7.25 -30.07
N ILE A 98 -0.08 6.47 -29.62
CA ILE A 98 -0.81 6.74 -28.38
C ILE A 98 0.14 6.80 -27.16
N THR A 99 -0.11 7.73 -26.26
CA THR A 99 0.75 7.92 -25.09
C THR A 99 0.33 7.00 -23.95
N TYR A 100 1.28 6.74 -23.05
CA TYR A 100 1.02 5.94 -21.85
C TYR A 100 -0.13 6.50 -21.00
N VAL A 101 -0.26 7.83 -20.94
CA VAL A 101 -1.31 8.51 -20.16
C VAL A 101 -2.70 8.21 -20.73
N ASP A 102 -2.82 8.24 -22.06
CA ASP A 102 -4.08 7.96 -22.76
C ASP A 102 -4.48 6.48 -22.63
N LEU A 103 -3.50 5.57 -22.71
CA LEU A 103 -3.72 4.14 -22.46
C LEU A 103 -4.18 3.88 -21.02
N LEU A 104 -3.64 4.61 -20.05
CA LEU A 104 -4.01 4.47 -18.65
C LEU A 104 -5.44 4.97 -18.39
N ALA A 105 -5.84 6.06 -19.06
CA ALA A 105 -7.19 6.60 -18.97
C ALA A 105 -8.26 5.62 -19.51
N ASN A 106 -7.92 4.86 -20.56
CA ASN A 106 -8.82 3.84 -21.12
C ASN A 106 -9.07 2.63 -20.19
N VAL A 107 -8.08 2.27 -19.35
CA VAL A 107 -8.17 1.13 -18.44
C VAL A 107 -8.66 1.53 -17.05
N ASN A 108 -8.39 2.76 -16.61
CA ASN A 108 -8.78 3.23 -15.28
C ASN A 108 -9.38 4.65 -15.30
N PRO A 109 -10.66 4.80 -15.67
CA PRO A 109 -11.31 6.11 -15.78
C PRO A 109 -11.53 6.82 -14.43
N GLY A 110 -11.32 6.15 -13.29
CA GLY A 110 -11.52 6.69 -11.94
C GLY A 110 -10.24 7.06 -11.19
N GLY A 111 -9.06 6.84 -11.77
CA GLY A 111 -7.80 7.32 -11.20
C GLY A 111 -7.60 8.79 -11.58
N SER A 112 -7.61 9.71 -10.62
CA SER A 112 -7.34 11.12 -10.86
C SER A 112 -5.99 11.33 -11.56
N VAL A 113 -6.01 11.45 -12.89
CA VAL A 113 -4.87 11.90 -13.69
C VAL A 113 -4.89 13.42 -13.65
N ILE A 114 -3.90 14.01 -12.97
CA ILE A 114 -3.63 15.44 -13.06
C ILE A 114 -3.29 15.71 -14.54
N PRO A 115 -4.02 16.58 -15.26
CA PRO A 115 -3.75 16.81 -16.67
C PRO A 115 -2.35 17.43 -16.83
N ALA A 116 -1.47 16.71 -17.51
CA ALA A 116 -0.20 17.26 -17.95
C ALA A 116 -0.49 18.40 -18.94
N GLY A 117 0.11 19.56 -18.71
CA GLY A 117 0.04 20.70 -19.63
C GLY A 117 0.51 20.34 -21.05
N PRO A 118 0.16 21.16 -22.04
CA PRO A 118 0.35 20.81 -23.45
C PRO A 118 1.82 20.52 -23.79
N SER A 119 2.05 19.38 -24.45
CA SER A 119 3.37 18.99 -24.96
C SER A 119 3.88 19.96 -26.04
N PRO A 120 5.17 20.32 -26.04
CA PRO A 120 5.73 21.45 -26.80
C PRO A 120 5.93 21.20 -28.31
N HIS A 121 5.40 20.12 -28.89
CA HIS A 121 5.68 19.75 -30.28
C HIS A 121 4.64 20.18 -31.34
N GLN A 122 3.70 21.04 -31.00
CA GLN A 122 2.82 21.71 -31.99
C GLN A 122 3.02 23.23 -31.97
N LYS A 123 4.20 23.69 -32.38
CA LYS A 123 4.45 25.11 -32.70
C LYS A 123 5.34 25.25 -33.94
N LEU A 124 4.99 24.58 -35.04
CA LEU A 124 5.60 24.88 -36.34
C LEU A 124 4.57 24.61 -37.45
N GLN A 125 3.47 25.36 -37.47
CA GLN A 125 2.62 25.41 -38.66
C GLN A 125 1.71 26.64 -38.76
N ILE A 126 2.20 27.81 -38.37
CA ILE A 126 1.57 29.08 -38.78
C ILE A 126 2.68 30.12 -38.96
N PHE A 127 3.31 30.14 -40.14
CA PHE A 127 3.94 31.32 -40.76
C PHE A 127 4.36 30.92 -42.18
N TYR A 128 3.38 30.65 -43.04
CA TYR A 128 3.52 30.80 -44.49
C TYR A 128 2.12 31.02 -45.07
N ILE A 129 1.63 32.24 -44.93
CA ILE A 129 0.62 32.82 -45.80
C ILE A 129 1.25 34.13 -46.28
N PHE A 130 1.22 34.32 -47.59
CA PHE A 130 1.74 35.43 -48.38
C PHE A 130 1.55 36.81 -47.73
#